data_AF-T1BZC3-F1
#
_entry.id   AF-T1BZC3-F1
#
_cell.length_a   1.000
_cell.length_b   1.000
_cell.length_c   1.000
_cell.angle_alpha   90.00
_cell.angle_beta   90.00
_cell.angle_gamma   90.00
#
_symmetry.space_group_name_H-M   'P 1'
#
loop_
_entity.id
_entity.type
_entity.pdbx_description
1 polymer ?
#
loop_
_entity_poly.entity_id
_entity_poly.type
_entity_poly.pdbx_seq_one_letter_code
_entity_poly.pdbx_strand_id
1 'polypeptide(L)'
;FYLTSIGYPLAIEIAVLSFVSVIVIACPCAIGLAGPITLLIASSIASENGIIIKNSGVMDRLSKVNRAVFDKTGTLTEPKPSVTEFVLEKGYEMGDILEMAASLESSSNHPIAKAVVQYANDKNIHLKATSDVKEIPGVGITGVVNGRMVDISRGKINGGSTVSITIDNILVGYFSVTYKIRISAKPAIEALKRMGIKTSMITGDSNEEAKRIAIELGIDDIHAEILPADKSEIIKNYQKNGDFVVFTGDGINDTVALETADVGIAMASGTDIARESGDIILLNNNLGHVLYTKIIGTETISKIKQNIWWAIGYNAALIPIAAGILIPFFGLSIYSFLPILAALAMGMSSTSVVMNSLRMKGRIRHLIKTESVVLSTTHL
;
A
#
# COMPACT_ATOMS: atom_id res chain seq x y z
N PHE A 1 -36.83 -6.74 53.54
CA PHE A 1 -38.03 -6.47 54.37
C PHE A 1 -39.35 -6.73 53.64
N TYR A 2 -39.45 -6.54 52.30
CA TYR A 2 -40.71 -6.79 51.56
C TYR A 2 -40.91 -8.21 50.99
N LEU A 3 -39.90 -9.09 51.02
CA LEU A 3 -39.98 -10.44 50.43
C LEU A 3 -40.37 -11.55 51.43
N THR A 4 -40.58 -11.22 52.70
CA THR A 4 -40.83 -12.18 53.77
C THR A 4 -42.30 -12.63 53.90
N SER A 5 -43.25 -12.06 53.15
CA SER A 5 -44.69 -12.35 53.30
C SER A 5 -45.28 -13.28 52.22
N ILE A 6 -44.44 -13.84 51.34
CA ILE A 6 -44.83 -14.86 50.36
C ILE A 6 -43.86 -16.04 50.58
N GLY A 7 -44.38 -17.26 50.63
CA GLY A 7 -43.60 -18.47 50.99
C GLY A 7 -42.23 -18.56 50.29
N TYR A 8 -41.24 -19.04 51.06
CA TYR A 8 -39.81 -19.23 50.71
C TYR A 8 -39.07 -17.95 50.24
N PRO A 9 -38.85 -16.96 51.14
CA PRO A 9 -38.12 -15.72 50.83
C PRO A 9 -36.74 -15.95 50.20
N LEU A 10 -36.08 -17.05 50.58
CA LEU A 10 -34.78 -17.46 50.06
C LEU A 10 -34.83 -17.86 48.57
N ALA A 11 -35.93 -18.47 48.11
CA ALA A 11 -36.05 -18.91 46.72
C ALA A 11 -36.19 -17.73 45.76
N ILE A 12 -36.97 -16.71 46.14
CA ILE A 12 -37.12 -15.48 45.35
C ILE A 12 -35.79 -14.71 45.30
N GLU A 13 -35.10 -14.59 46.44
CA GLU A 13 -33.79 -13.95 46.50
C GLU A 13 -32.77 -14.64 45.59
N ILE A 14 -32.67 -15.97 45.64
CA ILE A 14 -31.76 -16.74 44.79
C ILE A 14 -32.14 -16.61 43.31
N ALA A 15 -33.42 -16.64 42.97
CA ALA A 15 -33.88 -16.45 41.60
C ALA A 15 -33.47 -15.08 41.05
N VAL A 16 -33.63 -14.02 41.85
CA VAL A 16 -33.22 -12.66 41.47
C VAL A 16 -31.69 -12.57 41.32
N LEU A 17 -30.92 -13.12 42.26
CA LEU A 17 -29.46 -13.09 42.21
C LEU A 17 -28.89 -13.89 41.02
N SER A 18 -29.47 -15.06 40.74
CA SER A 18 -29.12 -15.86 39.56
C SER A 18 -29.47 -15.13 38.26
N PHE A 19 -30.68 -14.57 38.18
CA PHE A 19 -31.14 -13.80 37.02
C PHE A 19 -30.20 -12.62 36.71
N VAL A 20 -29.88 -11.81 37.73
CA VAL A 20 -28.94 -10.68 37.58
C VAL A 20 -27.56 -11.17 37.13
N SER A 21 -27.05 -12.25 37.74
CA SER A 21 -25.74 -12.80 37.40
C SER A 21 -25.68 -13.30 35.95
N VAL A 22 -26.72 -14.01 35.49
CA VAL A 22 -26.81 -14.50 34.11
C VAL A 22 -26.88 -13.33 33.13
N ILE A 23 -27.68 -12.29 33.40
CA ILE A 23 -27.76 -11.10 32.54
C ILE A 23 -26.41 -10.39 32.44
N VAL A 24 -25.74 -10.18 33.58
CA VAL A 24 -24.43 -9.52 33.62
C VAL A 24 -23.42 -10.31 32.80
N ILE A 25 -23.36 -11.64 32.97
CA ILE A 25 -22.41 -12.50 32.24
C ILE A 25 -22.76 -12.62 30.76
N ALA A 26 -24.05 -12.58 30.40
CA ALA A 26 -24.46 -12.69 29.00
C ALA A 26 -24.07 -11.45 28.17
N CYS A 27 -23.91 -10.27 28.80
CA CYS A 27 -23.61 -9.03 28.10
C CYS A 27 -22.20 -9.04 27.45
N PRO A 28 -22.06 -8.97 26.12
CA PRO A 28 -20.76 -9.18 25.47
C PRO A 28 -19.90 -7.90 25.41
N CYS A 29 -19.58 -7.29 26.55
CA CYS A 29 -18.81 -6.03 26.62
C CYS A 29 -17.46 -6.10 25.86
N ALA A 30 -16.76 -7.23 25.98
CA ALA A 30 -15.46 -7.43 25.34
C ALA A 30 -15.54 -7.55 23.80
N ILE A 31 -16.67 -8.02 23.25
CA ILE A 31 -16.88 -8.10 21.79
C ILE A 31 -16.90 -6.69 21.18
N GLY A 32 -17.58 -5.74 21.84
CA GLY A 32 -17.65 -4.35 21.38
C GLY A 32 -16.29 -3.64 21.35
N LEU A 33 -15.36 -4.04 22.22
CA LEU A 33 -14.00 -3.48 22.27
C LEU A 33 -13.00 -4.18 21.34
N ALA A 34 -13.22 -5.46 21.04
CA ALA A 34 -12.30 -6.29 20.28
C ALA A 34 -11.91 -5.70 18.93
N GLY A 35 -12.90 -5.22 18.15
CA GLY A 35 -12.68 -4.62 16.85
C GLY A 35 -11.93 -3.27 16.94
N PRO A 36 -12.52 -2.24 17.57
CA PRO A 36 -11.96 -0.89 17.60
C PRO A 36 -10.53 -0.82 18.15
N ILE A 37 -10.22 -1.54 19.24
CA ILE A 37 -8.89 -1.51 19.85
C ILE A 37 -7.85 -2.18 18.94
N THR A 38 -8.19 -3.33 18.34
CA THR A 38 -7.28 -4.02 17.42
C THR A 38 -7.02 -3.17 16.18
N LEU A 39 -8.05 -2.54 15.61
CA LEU A 39 -7.91 -1.63 14.47
C LEU A 39 -7.08 -0.40 14.80
N LEU A 40 -7.27 0.20 15.98
CA LEU A 40 -6.48 1.35 16.43
C LEU A 40 -4.98 1.00 16.53
N ILE A 41 -4.66 -0.16 17.14
CA ILE A 41 -3.29 -0.65 17.24
C ILE A 41 -2.71 -0.93 15.84
N ALA A 42 -3.49 -1.54 14.95
CA ALA A 42 -3.08 -1.82 13.58
C ALA A 42 -2.77 -0.53 12.80
N SER A 43 -3.64 0.49 12.89
CA SER A 43 -3.41 1.80 12.27
C SER A 43 -2.16 2.50 12.83
N SER A 44 -1.91 2.38 14.14
CA SER A 44 -0.68 2.88 14.76
C SER A 44 0.55 2.19 14.18
N ILE A 45 0.53 0.86 14.02
CA ILE A 45 1.64 0.10 13.42
C ILE A 45 1.83 0.46 11.94
N ALA A 46 0.75 0.61 11.18
CA ALA A 46 0.80 1.03 9.78
C ALA A 46 1.47 2.41 9.65
N SER A 47 1.04 3.38 10.47
CA SER A 47 1.60 4.73 10.48
C SER A 47 3.08 4.75 10.87
N GLU A 48 3.50 3.94 11.85
CA GLU A 48 4.92 3.75 12.21
C GLU A 48 5.77 3.25 11.02
N ASN A 49 5.16 2.58 10.04
CA ASN A 49 5.82 2.08 8.82
C ASN A 49 5.55 2.96 7.59
N GLY A 50 5.06 4.19 7.76
CA GLY A 50 4.80 5.10 6.65
C GLY A 50 3.62 4.68 5.77
N ILE A 51 2.64 3.99 6.34
CA ILE A 51 1.40 3.56 5.68
C ILE A 51 0.24 4.27 6.36
N ILE A 52 -0.47 5.12 5.63
CA ILE A 52 -1.68 5.80 6.13
C ILE A 52 -2.90 5.02 5.64
N ILE A 53 -3.77 4.66 6.57
CA ILE A 53 -5.02 3.94 6.29
C ILE A 53 -6.17 4.92 6.52
N LYS A 54 -6.92 5.25 5.46
CA LYS A 54 -8.03 6.21 5.57
C LYS A 54 -9.26 5.61 6.24
N ASN A 55 -9.54 4.34 5.96
CA ASN A 55 -10.71 3.63 6.49
C ASN A 55 -10.31 2.27 7.07
N SER A 56 -10.67 2.01 8.33
CA SER A 56 -10.34 0.76 9.02
C SER A 56 -11.05 -0.48 8.44
N GLY A 57 -12.14 -0.29 7.70
CA GLY A 57 -12.83 -1.36 6.97
C GLY A 57 -11.98 -2.00 5.86
N VAL A 58 -10.91 -1.32 5.40
CA VAL A 58 -9.98 -1.86 4.40
C VAL A 58 -9.22 -3.10 4.93
N MET A 59 -9.06 -3.24 6.25
CA MET A 59 -8.32 -4.35 6.86
C MET A 59 -8.93 -5.71 6.55
N ASP A 60 -10.27 -5.80 6.52
CA ASP A 60 -10.97 -7.03 6.16
C ASP A 60 -10.71 -7.41 4.70
N ARG A 61 -10.79 -6.42 3.80
CA ARG A 61 -10.51 -6.60 2.37
C ARG A 61 -9.06 -7.00 2.12
N LEU A 62 -8.10 -6.30 2.76
CA LEU A 62 -6.67 -6.66 2.74
C LEU A 62 -6.43 -8.11 3.15
N SER A 63 -7.12 -8.61 4.20
CA SER A 63 -6.95 -10.00 4.64
C SER A 63 -7.34 -11.03 3.57
N LYS A 64 -8.21 -10.65 2.62
CA LYS A 64 -8.71 -11.50 1.53
C LYS A 64 -7.94 -11.34 0.22
N VAL A 65 -7.19 -10.25 0.04
CA VAL A 65 -6.40 -9.95 -1.18
C VAL A 65 -5.56 -11.15 -1.60
N ASN A 66 -5.69 -11.54 -2.87
CA ASN A 66 -4.95 -12.63 -3.51
C ASN A 66 -4.35 -12.23 -4.87
N ARG A 67 -4.63 -11.02 -5.36
CA ARG A 67 -3.99 -10.43 -6.54
C ARG A 67 -3.57 -9.00 -6.27
N ALA A 68 -2.33 -8.68 -6.65
CA ALA A 68 -1.77 -7.33 -6.64
C ALA A 68 -1.59 -6.84 -8.08
N VAL A 69 -2.26 -5.74 -8.40
CA VAL A 69 -2.22 -5.07 -9.70
C VAL A 69 -1.46 -3.76 -9.53
N PHE A 70 -0.49 -3.52 -10.39
CA PHE A 70 0.35 -2.33 -10.36
C PHE A 70 0.18 -1.53 -11.63
N ASP A 71 0.03 -0.22 -11.50
CA ASP A 71 0.38 0.67 -12.60
C ASP A 71 1.89 0.62 -12.85
N LYS A 72 2.30 0.88 -14.09
CA LYS A 72 3.72 0.92 -14.42
C LYS A 72 4.37 2.24 -14.02
N THR A 73 3.87 3.35 -14.55
CA THR A 73 4.57 4.64 -14.51
C THR A 73 4.35 5.27 -13.15
N GLY A 74 5.42 5.66 -12.46
CA GLY A 74 5.33 6.27 -11.14
C GLY A 74 4.99 5.33 -9.98
N THR A 75 4.49 4.13 -10.28
CA THR A 75 4.32 3.02 -9.34
C THR A 75 5.49 2.03 -9.41
N LEU A 76 5.58 1.16 -10.44
CA LEU A 76 6.71 0.23 -10.60
C LEU A 76 8.01 0.94 -11.01
N THR A 77 7.89 2.07 -11.69
CA THR A 77 9.00 2.94 -12.02
C THR A 77 9.03 4.18 -11.13
N GLU A 78 10.17 4.86 -11.09
CA GLU A 78 10.22 6.22 -10.59
C GLU A 78 9.31 7.13 -11.43
N PRO A 79 8.71 8.18 -10.83
CA PRO A 79 7.77 9.07 -11.53
C PRO A 79 8.49 10.06 -12.46
N LYS A 80 9.81 10.21 -12.31
CA LYS A 80 10.66 11.07 -13.14
C LYS A 80 11.42 10.22 -14.15
N PRO A 81 11.45 10.62 -15.43
CA PRO A 81 12.27 9.94 -16.41
C PRO A 81 13.76 10.17 -16.12
N SER A 82 14.61 9.27 -16.63
CA SER A 82 16.05 9.31 -16.51
C SER A 82 16.71 8.97 -17.84
N VAL A 83 17.83 9.61 -18.13
CA VAL A 83 18.68 9.25 -19.27
C VAL A 83 19.32 7.88 -18.99
N THR A 84 19.09 6.93 -19.88
CA THR A 84 19.66 5.58 -19.82
C THR A 84 20.91 5.46 -20.66
N GLU A 85 20.90 6.09 -21.82
CA GLU A 85 21.99 6.03 -22.77
C GLU A 85 22.14 7.40 -23.41
N PHE A 86 23.39 7.79 -23.65
CA PHE A 86 23.74 8.95 -24.45
C PHE A 86 24.67 8.48 -25.56
N VAL A 87 24.16 8.49 -26.80
CA VAL A 87 24.88 8.02 -27.97
C VAL A 87 25.28 9.22 -28.82
N LEU A 88 26.55 9.25 -29.22
CA LEU A 88 27.14 10.32 -30.01
C LEU A 88 27.57 9.79 -31.38
N GLU A 89 27.45 10.64 -32.38
CA GLU A 89 28.05 10.41 -33.69
C GLU A 89 29.58 10.50 -33.60
N LYS A 90 30.28 9.83 -34.52
CA LYS A 90 31.75 9.79 -34.51
C LYS A 90 32.35 11.18 -34.67
N GLY A 91 33.31 11.51 -33.80
CA GLY A 91 34.07 12.77 -33.86
C GLY A 91 33.58 13.87 -32.92
N TYR A 92 32.57 13.60 -32.09
CA TYR A 92 32.08 14.52 -31.06
C TYR A 92 32.50 14.08 -29.66
N GLU A 93 32.85 15.05 -28.80
CA GLU A 93 33.16 14.80 -27.40
C GLU A 93 31.91 14.92 -26.51
N MET A 94 31.76 13.99 -25.58
CA MET A 94 30.58 13.92 -24.69
C MET A 94 30.40 15.19 -23.86
N GLY A 95 31.49 15.76 -23.33
CA GLY A 95 31.43 16.94 -22.46
C GLY A 95 30.79 18.13 -23.17
N ASP A 96 31.28 18.45 -24.38
CA ASP A 96 30.83 19.61 -25.15
C ASP A 96 29.36 19.49 -25.57
N ILE A 97 28.96 18.32 -26.09
CA ILE A 97 27.59 18.10 -26.55
C ILE A 97 26.62 18.07 -25.36
N LEU A 98 27.00 17.42 -24.26
CA LEU A 98 26.17 17.36 -23.06
C LEU A 98 26.03 18.74 -22.42
N GLU A 99 27.09 19.54 -22.38
CA GLU A 99 27.05 20.93 -21.91
C GLU A 99 26.06 21.75 -22.72
N MET A 100 26.15 21.72 -24.05
CA MET A 100 25.25 22.47 -24.93
C MET A 100 23.79 21.99 -24.80
N ALA A 101 23.57 20.68 -24.80
CA ALA A 101 22.23 20.12 -24.72
C ALA A 101 21.55 20.40 -23.37
N ALA A 102 22.28 20.19 -22.26
CA ALA A 102 21.75 20.44 -20.93
C ALA A 102 21.54 21.93 -20.65
N SER A 103 22.40 22.80 -21.18
CA SER A 103 22.22 24.25 -21.07
C SER A 103 20.92 24.69 -21.74
N LEU A 104 20.63 24.16 -22.94
CA LEU A 104 19.39 24.47 -23.63
C LEU A 104 18.16 23.89 -22.92
N GLU A 105 18.19 22.61 -22.53
CA GLU A 105 17.09 21.96 -21.80
C GLU A 105 16.84 22.56 -20.42
N SER A 106 17.81 23.28 -19.82
CA SER A 106 17.61 24.00 -18.56
C SER A 106 16.56 25.11 -18.65
N SER A 107 16.25 25.58 -19.87
CA SER A 107 15.19 26.55 -20.14
C SER A 107 13.81 25.92 -20.32
N SER A 108 13.69 24.58 -20.37
CA SER A 108 12.41 23.87 -20.51
C SER A 108 11.90 23.32 -19.17
N ASN A 109 10.58 23.37 -18.98
CA ASN A 109 9.92 22.74 -17.84
C ASN A 109 9.55 21.26 -18.07
N HIS A 110 9.82 20.72 -19.26
CA HIS A 110 9.44 19.37 -19.66
C HIS A 110 10.14 18.30 -18.79
N PRO A 111 9.47 17.20 -18.37
CA PRO A 111 10.09 16.15 -17.55
C PRO A 111 11.35 15.54 -18.17
N ILE A 112 11.36 15.34 -19.49
CA ILE A 112 12.52 14.85 -20.24
C ILE A 112 13.69 15.85 -20.20
N ALA A 113 13.41 17.16 -20.32
CA ALA A 113 14.43 18.20 -20.22
C ALA A 113 15.16 18.14 -18.87
N LYS A 114 14.37 18.03 -17.79
CA LYS A 114 14.88 17.87 -16.43
C LYS A 114 15.74 16.60 -16.28
N ALA A 115 15.43 15.53 -16.99
CA ALA A 115 16.23 14.31 -16.98
C ALA A 115 17.61 14.51 -17.64
N VAL A 116 17.67 15.25 -18.75
CA VAL A 116 18.94 15.60 -19.43
C VAL A 116 19.79 16.52 -18.56
N VAL A 117 19.17 17.55 -17.96
CA VAL A 117 19.86 18.46 -17.03
C VAL A 117 20.40 17.71 -15.81
N GLN A 118 19.60 16.80 -15.23
CA GLN A 118 20.07 15.97 -14.12
C GLN A 118 21.24 15.07 -14.52
N TYR A 119 21.18 14.46 -15.71
CA TYR A 119 22.26 13.63 -16.23
C TYR A 119 23.57 14.41 -16.40
N ALA A 120 23.49 15.68 -16.85
CA ALA A 120 24.65 16.57 -16.93
C ALA A 120 25.22 16.94 -15.55
N ASN A 121 24.35 17.23 -14.58
CA ASN A 121 24.75 17.51 -13.21
C ASN A 121 25.45 16.31 -12.56
N ASP A 122 24.94 15.09 -12.74
CA ASP A 122 25.55 13.85 -12.22
C ASP A 122 26.95 13.59 -12.84
N LYS A 123 27.22 14.16 -14.02
CA LYS A 123 28.52 14.14 -14.70
C LYS A 123 29.39 15.36 -14.40
N ASN A 124 28.97 16.24 -13.48
CA ASN A 124 29.64 17.49 -13.11
C ASN A 124 29.87 18.46 -14.29
N ILE A 125 28.93 18.52 -15.22
CA ILE A 125 28.97 19.48 -16.33
C ILE A 125 28.37 20.82 -15.88
N HIS A 126 29.09 21.92 -16.15
CA HIS A 126 28.63 23.27 -15.82
C HIS A 126 27.76 23.84 -16.94
N LEU A 127 26.53 24.24 -16.60
CA LEU A 127 25.61 24.84 -17.56
C LEU A 127 26.06 26.24 -17.97
N LYS A 128 25.81 26.60 -19.23
CA LYS A 128 26.13 27.91 -19.82
C LYS A 128 24.88 28.72 -20.12
N ALA A 129 25.08 30.02 -20.32
CA ALA A 129 24.03 30.93 -20.74
C ALA A 129 23.54 30.57 -22.15
N THR A 130 22.24 30.67 -22.35
CA THR A 130 21.57 30.40 -23.62
C THR A 130 20.88 31.66 -24.13
N SER A 131 20.85 31.84 -25.46
CA SER A 131 20.10 32.93 -26.11
C SER A 131 19.16 32.40 -27.18
N ASP A 132 18.19 33.23 -27.59
CA ASP A 132 17.23 32.91 -28.66
C ASP A 132 16.45 31.59 -28.48
N VAL A 133 16.18 31.23 -27.23
CA VAL A 133 15.50 29.98 -26.89
C VAL A 133 14.04 30.02 -27.34
N LYS A 134 13.63 28.99 -28.09
CA LYS A 134 12.24 28.76 -28.50
C LYS A 134 11.89 27.30 -28.25
N GLU A 135 10.86 27.07 -27.43
CA GLU A 135 10.29 25.75 -27.19
C GLU A 135 8.99 25.59 -27.99
N ILE A 136 8.87 24.48 -28.70
CA ILE A 136 7.66 24.08 -29.40
C ILE A 136 7.10 22.84 -28.68
N PRO A 137 5.95 22.96 -28.00
CA PRO A 137 5.34 21.85 -27.26
C PRO A 137 5.17 20.60 -28.14
N GLY A 138 5.62 19.46 -27.64
CA GLY A 138 5.53 18.17 -28.34
C GLY A 138 6.56 17.94 -29.45
N VAL A 139 7.32 18.97 -29.85
CA VAL A 139 8.34 18.85 -30.90
C VAL A 139 9.74 18.90 -30.30
N GLY A 140 10.07 19.96 -29.56
CA GLY A 140 11.45 20.17 -29.12
C GLY A 140 11.75 21.57 -28.63
N ILE A 141 13.03 21.84 -28.45
CA ILE A 141 13.56 23.14 -28.04
C ILE A 141 14.77 23.51 -28.91
N THR A 142 14.79 24.76 -29.37
CA THR A 142 15.87 25.34 -30.17
C THR A 142 16.46 26.54 -29.43
N GLY A 143 17.74 26.82 -29.62
CA GLY A 143 18.38 28.02 -29.11
C GLY A 143 19.86 28.10 -29.47
N VAL A 144 20.53 29.11 -28.95
CA VAL A 144 21.96 29.32 -29.17
C VAL A 144 22.73 29.08 -27.88
N VAL A 145 23.74 28.21 -27.95
CA VAL A 145 24.67 27.91 -26.85
C VAL A 145 26.09 27.95 -27.38
N ASN A 146 27.01 28.64 -26.69
CA ASN A 146 28.38 28.86 -27.17
C ASN A 146 28.47 29.46 -28.59
N GLY A 147 27.47 30.24 -29.00
CA GLY A 147 27.40 30.83 -30.34
C GLY A 147 27.02 29.86 -31.47
N ARG A 148 26.65 28.61 -31.16
CA ARG A 148 26.14 27.62 -32.13
C ARG A 148 24.66 27.40 -31.98
N MET A 149 23.98 27.09 -33.08
CA MET A 149 22.56 26.77 -33.07
C MET A 149 22.38 25.33 -32.61
N VAL A 150 21.65 25.12 -31.52
CA VAL A 150 21.35 23.81 -30.94
C VAL A 150 19.85 23.57 -31.07
N ASP A 151 19.48 22.44 -31.66
CA ASP A 151 18.12 21.93 -31.73
C ASP A 151 18.03 20.59 -31.01
N ILE A 152 17.01 20.46 -30.17
CA ILE A 152 16.73 19.26 -29.39
C ILE A 152 15.32 18.83 -29.72
N SER A 153 15.23 17.76 -30.48
CA SER A 153 13.98 17.23 -31.02
C SER A 153 13.56 15.95 -30.30
N ARG A 154 12.28 15.82 -29.98
CA ARG A 154 11.70 14.69 -29.23
C ARG A 154 11.09 13.68 -30.20
N GLY A 155 11.37 12.40 -29.99
CA GLY A 155 10.90 11.30 -30.85
C GLY A 155 10.73 10.00 -30.09
N LYS A 156 10.48 8.92 -30.83
CA LYS A 156 10.42 7.55 -30.31
C LYS A 156 11.28 6.64 -31.19
N ILE A 157 12.21 5.90 -30.58
CA ILE A 157 12.99 4.84 -31.23
C ILE A 157 12.86 3.58 -30.38
N ASN A 158 12.53 2.45 -31.00
CA ASN A 158 12.37 1.14 -30.34
C ASN A 158 11.45 1.15 -29.10
N GLY A 159 10.36 1.92 -29.15
CA GLY A 159 9.39 2.05 -28.06
C GLY A 159 9.82 2.96 -26.90
N GLY A 160 11.09 3.37 -26.83
CA GLY A 160 11.61 4.33 -25.86
C GLY A 160 11.48 5.78 -26.35
N SER A 161 11.34 6.72 -25.41
CA SER A 161 11.40 8.15 -25.72
C SER A 161 12.85 8.53 -26.05
N THR A 162 13.10 9.09 -27.22
CA THR A 162 14.42 9.55 -27.63
C THR A 162 14.45 11.05 -27.83
N VAL A 163 15.60 11.63 -27.54
CA VAL A 163 15.84 13.07 -27.69
C VAL A 163 17.04 13.24 -28.60
N SER A 164 16.80 13.63 -29.84
CA SER A 164 17.85 13.87 -30.84
C SER A 164 18.44 15.26 -30.65
N ILE A 165 19.76 15.36 -30.80
CA ILE A 165 20.52 16.59 -30.64
C ILE A 165 21.13 16.95 -31.99
N THR A 166 20.85 18.15 -32.45
CA THR A 166 21.35 18.69 -33.71
C THR A 166 22.09 19.99 -33.42
N ILE A 167 23.32 20.14 -33.94
CA ILE A 167 24.10 21.37 -33.83
C ILE A 167 24.39 21.88 -35.23
N ASP A 168 24.04 23.14 -35.49
CA ASP A 168 24.19 23.79 -36.80
C ASP A 168 23.62 22.92 -37.95
N ASN A 169 22.43 22.34 -37.73
CA ASN A 169 21.71 21.41 -38.62
C ASN A 169 22.38 20.04 -38.87
N ILE A 170 23.36 19.65 -38.06
CA ILE A 170 24.00 18.33 -38.12
C ILE A 170 23.59 17.51 -36.89
N LEU A 171 23.06 16.30 -37.10
CA LEU A 171 22.76 15.37 -36.01
C LEU A 171 24.08 14.95 -35.34
N VAL A 172 24.22 15.25 -34.04
CA VAL A 172 25.45 14.97 -33.27
C VAL A 172 25.29 13.81 -32.30
N GLY A 173 24.05 13.43 -31.98
CA GLY A 173 23.76 12.34 -31.07
C GLY A 173 22.30 12.33 -30.60
N TYR A 174 22.00 11.44 -29.67
CA TYR A 174 20.70 11.36 -29.03
C TYR A 174 20.78 10.81 -27.60
N PHE A 175 19.82 11.20 -26.76
CA PHE A 175 19.56 10.57 -25.47
C PHE A 175 18.43 9.54 -25.59
N SER A 176 18.64 8.37 -25.00
CA SER A 176 17.59 7.40 -24.71
C SER A 176 17.04 7.65 -23.30
N VAL A 177 15.76 7.98 -23.20
CA VAL A 177 15.12 8.36 -21.94
C VAL A 177 14.02 7.37 -21.61
N THR A 178 14.10 6.77 -20.42
CA THR A 178 13.06 5.89 -19.89
C THR A 178 12.81 6.17 -18.42
N TYR A 179 11.76 5.56 -17.87
CA TYR A 179 11.49 5.57 -16.45
C TYR A 179 12.24 4.43 -15.77
N LYS A 180 13.13 4.77 -14.84
CA LYS A 180 13.91 3.78 -14.09
C LYS A 180 12.98 2.93 -13.21
N ILE A 181 13.12 1.62 -13.26
CA ILE A 181 12.41 0.70 -12.35
C ILE A 181 12.83 0.99 -10.90
N ARG A 182 11.85 1.01 -9.99
CA ARG A 182 12.14 1.22 -8.56
C ARG A 182 12.99 0.07 -8.04
N ILE A 183 13.99 0.41 -7.23
CA ILE A 183 14.87 -0.57 -6.58
C ILE A 183 14.05 -1.56 -5.73
N SER A 184 12.96 -1.09 -5.11
CA SER A 184 12.05 -1.90 -4.30
C SER A 184 11.07 -2.76 -5.09
N ALA A 185 10.93 -2.59 -6.41
CA ALA A 185 9.90 -3.26 -7.21
C ALA A 185 10.12 -4.77 -7.27
N LYS A 186 11.28 -5.21 -7.75
CA LYS A 186 11.58 -6.65 -7.92
C LYS A 186 11.49 -7.43 -6.60
N PRO A 187 12.14 -7.01 -5.50
CA PRO A 187 12.02 -7.72 -4.23
C PRO A 187 10.57 -7.75 -3.70
N ALA A 188 9.78 -6.70 -3.91
CA ALA A 188 8.38 -6.67 -3.50
C ALA A 188 7.51 -7.66 -4.30
N ILE A 189 7.71 -7.74 -5.62
CA ILE A 189 7.00 -8.71 -6.48
C ILE A 189 7.34 -10.14 -6.07
N GLU A 190 8.62 -10.45 -5.82
CA GLU A 190 9.06 -11.76 -5.35
C GLU A 190 8.44 -12.12 -3.98
N ALA A 191 8.39 -11.16 -3.05
CA ALA A 191 7.78 -11.37 -1.74
C ALA A 191 6.27 -11.63 -1.82
N LEU A 192 5.55 -10.88 -2.65
CA LEU A 192 4.12 -11.10 -2.90
C LEU A 192 3.87 -12.50 -3.48
N LYS A 193 4.72 -12.94 -4.42
CA LYS A 193 4.64 -14.29 -4.98
C LYS A 193 4.89 -15.39 -3.95
N ARG A 194 5.85 -15.22 -3.04
CA ARG A 194 6.06 -16.16 -1.91
C ARG A 194 4.84 -16.26 -1.00
N MET A 195 4.05 -15.21 -0.88
CA MET A 195 2.77 -15.21 -0.15
C MET A 195 1.61 -15.82 -0.95
N GLY A 196 1.84 -16.28 -2.18
CA GLY A 196 0.81 -16.82 -3.06
C GLY A 196 -0.08 -15.75 -3.70
N ILE A 197 0.37 -14.50 -3.72
CA ILE A 197 -0.36 -13.38 -4.35
C ILE A 197 0.07 -13.29 -5.81
N LYS A 198 -0.91 -13.34 -6.72
CA LYS A 198 -0.68 -13.16 -8.17
C LYS A 198 -0.31 -11.72 -8.45
N THR A 199 0.69 -11.47 -9.29
CA THR A 199 1.07 -10.10 -9.64
C THR A 199 0.69 -9.76 -11.08
N SER A 200 0.14 -8.57 -11.29
CA SER A 200 -0.27 -8.10 -12.61
C SER A 200 0.19 -6.66 -12.84
N MET A 201 0.56 -6.33 -14.08
CA MET A 201 0.90 -4.97 -14.49
C MET A 201 -0.09 -4.46 -15.52
N ILE A 202 -0.58 -3.23 -15.32
CA ILE A 202 -1.39 -2.50 -16.30
C ILE A 202 -0.61 -1.28 -16.76
N THR A 203 -0.56 -1.05 -18.07
CA THR A 203 0.14 0.10 -18.65
C THR A 203 -0.45 0.53 -19.99
N GLY A 204 -0.32 1.81 -20.31
CA GLY A 204 -0.62 2.35 -21.64
C GLY A 204 0.54 2.24 -22.64
N ASP A 205 1.71 1.75 -22.20
CA ASP A 205 2.88 1.57 -23.04
C ASP A 205 2.73 0.39 -24.00
N SER A 206 3.63 0.32 -24.99
CA SER A 206 3.60 -0.73 -26.00
C SER A 206 3.79 -2.12 -25.37
N ASN A 207 3.26 -3.13 -26.06
CA ASN A 207 3.36 -4.53 -25.63
C ASN A 207 4.84 -4.98 -25.44
N GLU A 208 5.75 -4.48 -26.29
CA GLU A 208 7.18 -4.79 -26.21
C GLU A 208 7.84 -4.25 -24.93
N GLU A 209 7.55 -2.99 -24.56
CA GLU A 209 8.04 -2.36 -23.33
C GLU A 209 7.50 -3.08 -22.09
N ALA A 210 6.19 -3.35 -22.08
CA ALA A 210 5.52 -4.00 -20.96
C ALA A 210 6.06 -5.42 -20.72
N LYS A 211 6.28 -6.20 -21.79
CA LYS A 211 6.89 -7.54 -21.67
C LYS A 211 8.30 -7.50 -21.10
N ARG A 212 9.11 -6.52 -21.52
CA ARG A 212 10.49 -6.39 -21.02
C ARG A 212 10.51 -6.17 -19.51
N ILE A 213 9.72 -5.22 -19.03
CA ILE A 213 9.63 -4.89 -17.59
C ILE A 213 9.06 -6.06 -16.80
N ALA A 214 8.04 -6.74 -17.34
CA ALA A 214 7.44 -7.88 -16.67
C ALA A 214 8.41 -9.07 -16.54
N ILE A 215 9.26 -9.32 -17.55
CA ILE A 215 10.31 -10.34 -17.47
C ILE A 215 11.36 -9.94 -16.41
N GLU A 216 11.79 -8.68 -16.41
CA GLU A 216 12.79 -8.18 -15.45
C GLU A 216 12.32 -8.26 -13.99
N LEU A 217 11.04 -7.93 -13.75
CA LEU A 217 10.40 -7.95 -12.44
C LEU A 217 9.79 -9.31 -12.06
N GLY A 218 9.63 -10.21 -13.02
CA GLY A 218 8.94 -11.49 -12.84
C GLY A 218 7.45 -11.32 -12.54
N ILE A 219 6.70 -10.56 -13.34
CA ILE A 219 5.25 -10.37 -13.19
C ILE A 219 4.48 -11.45 -13.97
N ASP A 220 3.37 -11.96 -13.41
CA ASP A 220 2.62 -13.09 -14.00
C ASP A 220 1.74 -12.71 -15.19
N ASP A 221 1.12 -11.52 -15.12
CA ASP A 221 0.05 -11.11 -16.03
C ASP A 221 0.23 -9.65 -16.44
N ILE A 222 0.05 -9.35 -17.73
CA ILE A 222 0.41 -8.05 -18.33
C ILE A 222 -0.70 -7.56 -19.24
N HIS A 223 -1.14 -6.33 -19.01
CA HIS A 223 -2.10 -5.63 -19.85
C HIS A 223 -1.43 -4.35 -20.36
N ALA A 224 -1.04 -4.36 -21.62
CA ALA A 224 -0.35 -3.26 -22.30
C ALA A 224 -1.29 -2.53 -23.26
N GLU A 225 -0.92 -1.32 -23.69
CA GLU A 225 -1.70 -0.49 -24.62
C GLU A 225 -3.12 -0.18 -24.10
N ILE A 226 -3.27 -0.14 -22.77
CA ILE A 226 -4.55 0.09 -22.09
C ILE A 226 -4.82 1.58 -21.92
N LEU A 227 -6.02 2.02 -22.30
CA LEU A 227 -6.47 3.38 -22.04
C LEU A 227 -6.85 3.56 -20.56
N PRO A 228 -6.72 4.78 -19.99
CA PRO A 228 -7.09 5.04 -18.59
C PRO A 228 -8.49 4.57 -18.19
N ALA A 229 -9.48 4.71 -19.09
CA ALA A 229 -10.87 4.28 -18.83
C ALA A 229 -11.01 2.76 -18.64
N ASP A 230 -10.20 1.99 -19.35
CA ASP A 230 -10.33 0.53 -19.46
C ASP A 230 -9.63 -0.20 -18.30
N LYS A 231 -8.75 0.49 -17.55
CA LYS A 231 -8.08 -0.08 -16.35
C LYS A 231 -9.08 -0.63 -15.34
N SER A 232 -10.20 0.09 -15.14
CA SER A 232 -11.26 -0.31 -14.20
C SER A 232 -11.98 -1.59 -14.64
N GLU A 233 -12.11 -1.83 -15.95
CA GLU A 233 -12.75 -3.03 -16.47
C GLU A 233 -11.89 -4.27 -16.26
N ILE A 234 -10.57 -4.14 -16.43
CA ILE A 234 -9.61 -5.22 -16.13
C ILE A 234 -9.71 -5.63 -14.65
N ILE A 235 -9.75 -4.66 -13.74
CA ILE A 235 -9.93 -4.91 -12.30
C ILE A 235 -11.24 -5.66 -12.02
N LYS A 236 -12.36 -5.20 -12.62
CA LYS A 236 -13.66 -5.87 -12.49
C LYS A 236 -13.63 -7.30 -13.03
N ASN A 237 -12.89 -7.56 -14.09
CA ASN A 237 -12.76 -8.91 -14.65
C ASN A 237 -12.01 -9.85 -13.70
N TYR A 238 -10.96 -9.40 -13.02
CA TYR A 238 -10.33 -10.18 -11.96
C TYR A 238 -11.27 -10.43 -10.79
N GLN A 239 -12.02 -9.41 -10.35
CA GLN A 239 -13.00 -9.54 -9.26
C GLN A 239 -14.11 -10.55 -9.60
N LYS A 240 -14.62 -10.54 -10.84
CA LYS A 240 -15.58 -11.54 -11.33
C LYS A 240 -15.03 -12.96 -11.31
N ASN A 241 -13.72 -13.12 -11.51
CA ASN A 241 -13.03 -14.41 -11.41
C ASN A 241 -12.72 -14.84 -9.97
N GLY A 242 -13.21 -14.09 -8.97
CA GLY A 242 -13.05 -14.40 -7.55
C GLY A 242 -11.74 -13.91 -6.93
N ASP A 243 -10.95 -13.11 -7.66
CA ASP A 243 -9.77 -12.47 -7.08
C ASP A 243 -10.18 -11.25 -6.24
N PHE A 244 -9.64 -11.11 -5.04
CA PHE A 244 -9.68 -9.87 -4.26
C PHE A 244 -8.47 -9.03 -4.66
N VAL A 245 -8.73 -7.88 -5.26
CA VAL A 245 -7.73 -7.10 -5.98
C VAL A 245 -7.25 -5.92 -5.15
N VAL A 246 -5.94 -5.86 -4.91
CA VAL A 246 -5.28 -4.62 -4.52
C VAL A 246 -4.71 -3.94 -5.76
N PHE A 247 -5.02 -2.66 -5.97
CA PHE A 247 -4.48 -1.87 -7.07
C PHE A 247 -3.58 -0.77 -6.51
N THR A 248 -2.37 -0.64 -7.05
CA THR A 248 -1.41 0.42 -6.67
C THR A 248 -1.17 1.37 -7.84
N GLY A 249 -1.33 2.67 -7.61
CA GLY A 249 -1.20 3.73 -8.62
C GLY A 249 -0.77 5.07 -8.03
N ASP A 250 -0.41 6.02 -8.89
CA ASP A 250 0.01 7.38 -8.49
C ASP A 250 -0.62 8.50 -9.34
N GLY A 251 -1.17 8.16 -10.51
CA GLY A 251 -1.68 9.12 -11.48
C GLY A 251 -3.13 9.53 -11.29
N ILE A 252 -3.50 10.70 -11.82
CA ILE A 252 -4.90 11.11 -12.01
C ILE A 252 -5.65 10.09 -12.87
N ASN A 253 -4.93 9.46 -13.80
CA ASN A 253 -5.45 8.41 -14.69
C ASN A 253 -5.81 7.11 -13.94
N ASP A 254 -5.35 6.96 -12.70
CA ASP A 254 -5.51 5.74 -11.91
C ASP A 254 -6.64 5.84 -10.89
N THR A 255 -7.18 7.03 -10.66
CA THR A 255 -8.24 7.31 -9.69
C THR A 255 -9.42 6.34 -9.80
N VAL A 256 -9.94 6.11 -11.00
CA VAL A 256 -11.08 5.20 -11.22
C VAL A 256 -10.70 3.74 -10.90
N ALA A 257 -9.46 3.35 -11.21
CA ALA A 257 -8.94 2.02 -10.91
C ALA A 257 -8.72 1.82 -9.40
N LEU A 258 -8.20 2.85 -8.70
CA LEU A 258 -8.03 2.87 -7.24
C LEU A 258 -9.36 2.68 -6.51
N GLU A 259 -10.42 3.35 -6.96
CA GLU A 259 -11.77 3.24 -6.37
C GLU A 259 -12.48 1.92 -6.72
N THR A 260 -12.18 1.35 -7.89
CA THR A 260 -12.81 0.10 -8.36
C THR A 260 -12.21 -1.13 -7.66
N ALA A 261 -10.94 -1.09 -7.29
CA ALA A 261 -10.27 -2.19 -6.60
C ALA A 261 -10.88 -2.46 -5.23
N ASP A 262 -10.74 -3.69 -4.73
CA ASP A 262 -11.15 -4.00 -3.35
C ASP A 262 -10.30 -3.21 -2.35
N VAL A 263 -9.05 -2.93 -2.70
CA VAL A 263 -8.18 -2.03 -1.95
C VAL A 263 -7.39 -1.16 -2.91
N GLY A 264 -7.63 0.15 -2.87
CA GLY A 264 -6.81 1.14 -3.60
C GLY A 264 -5.62 1.60 -2.77
N ILE A 265 -4.41 1.51 -3.31
CA ILE A 265 -3.17 2.00 -2.68
C ILE A 265 -2.59 3.13 -3.54
N ALA A 266 -2.62 4.34 -3.00
CA ALA A 266 -2.01 5.51 -3.63
C ALA A 266 -0.55 5.70 -3.17
N MET A 267 0.33 6.01 -4.11
CA MET A 267 1.69 6.46 -3.81
C MET A 267 1.67 7.90 -3.28
N ALA A 268 2.51 8.24 -2.30
CA ALA A 268 2.58 9.62 -1.80
C ALA A 268 3.17 10.62 -2.82
N SER A 269 3.93 10.13 -3.79
CA SER A 269 4.36 10.89 -4.97
C SER A 269 3.23 11.15 -5.97
N GLY A 270 2.10 10.47 -5.82
CA GLY A 270 0.93 10.65 -6.66
C GLY A 270 0.23 11.99 -6.43
N THR A 271 -0.64 12.34 -7.38
CA THR A 271 -1.42 13.58 -7.31
C THR A 271 -2.37 13.61 -6.13
N ASP A 272 -2.78 14.80 -5.68
CA ASP A 272 -3.71 14.94 -4.54
C ASP A 272 -5.03 14.20 -4.79
N ILE A 273 -5.50 14.16 -6.04
CA ILE A 273 -6.69 13.41 -6.45
C ILE A 273 -6.47 11.90 -6.25
N ALA A 274 -5.35 11.36 -6.72
CA ALA A 274 -5.03 9.94 -6.56
C ALA A 274 -4.90 9.55 -5.08
N ARG A 275 -4.29 10.42 -4.26
CA ARG A 275 -4.18 10.24 -2.81
C ARG A 275 -5.53 10.26 -2.10
N GLU A 276 -6.48 11.03 -2.61
CA GLU A 276 -7.83 11.10 -2.06
C GLU A 276 -8.66 9.86 -2.42
N SER A 277 -8.49 9.32 -3.62
CA SER A 277 -9.23 8.15 -4.10
C SER A 277 -8.72 6.80 -3.55
N GLY A 278 -7.45 6.70 -3.13
CA GLY A 278 -6.92 5.48 -2.52
C GLY A 278 -7.42 5.25 -1.09
N ASP A 279 -7.71 4.00 -0.71
CA ASP A 279 -7.99 3.61 0.68
C ASP A 279 -6.76 3.77 1.60
N ILE A 280 -5.57 3.60 1.01
CA ILE A 280 -4.27 3.58 1.70
C ILE A 280 -3.29 4.49 0.95
N ILE A 281 -2.45 5.22 1.68
CA ILE A 281 -1.39 6.07 1.13
C ILE A 281 -0.03 5.57 1.62
N LEU A 282 0.91 5.34 0.70
CA LEU A 282 2.29 4.95 1.00
C LEU A 282 3.23 6.16 1.02
N LEU A 283 3.69 6.57 2.19
CA LEU A 283 4.51 7.79 2.36
C LEU A 283 5.92 7.70 1.73
N ASN A 284 6.54 6.53 1.77
CA ASN A 284 7.96 6.38 1.43
C ASN A 284 8.21 5.87 0.00
N ASN A 285 7.19 5.87 -0.88
CA ASN A 285 7.25 5.33 -2.25
C ASN A 285 7.91 3.94 -2.37
N ASN A 286 7.93 3.16 -1.29
CA ASN A 286 8.53 1.83 -1.24
C ASN A 286 7.43 0.79 -1.51
N LEU A 287 7.55 0.08 -2.64
CA LEU A 287 6.59 -0.95 -3.03
C LEU A 287 6.53 -2.13 -2.06
N GLY A 288 7.60 -2.36 -1.29
CA GLY A 288 7.59 -3.33 -0.19
C GLY A 288 6.50 -3.04 0.85
N HIS A 289 5.99 -1.81 0.96
CA HIS A 289 4.92 -1.49 1.89
C HIS A 289 3.56 -2.06 1.46
N VAL A 290 3.37 -2.41 0.17
CA VAL A 290 2.19 -3.17 -0.29
C VAL A 290 2.16 -4.56 0.34
N LEU A 291 3.32 -5.16 0.60
CA LEU A 291 3.41 -6.41 1.36
C LEU A 291 2.98 -6.20 2.82
N TYR A 292 3.44 -5.10 3.43
CA TYR A 292 3.16 -4.81 4.84
C TYR A 292 1.67 -4.56 5.08
N THR A 293 0.96 -3.92 4.15
CA THR A 293 -0.50 -3.75 4.26
C THR A 293 -1.20 -5.11 4.32
N LYS A 294 -0.80 -6.09 3.50
CA LYS A 294 -1.33 -7.45 3.54
C LYS A 294 -1.07 -8.14 4.88
N ILE A 295 0.17 -8.06 5.38
CA ILE A 295 0.55 -8.64 6.68
C ILE A 295 -0.28 -8.02 7.80
N ILE A 296 -0.36 -6.69 7.84
CA ILE A 296 -1.12 -5.95 8.85
C ILE A 296 -2.60 -6.33 8.80
N GLY A 297 -3.23 -6.32 7.62
CA GLY A 297 -4.65 -6.66 7.46
C GLY A 297 -4.95 -8.09 7.92
N THR A 298 -4.13 -9.06 7.51
CA THR A 298 -4.32 -10.48 7.85
C THR A 298 -4.18 -10.73 9.35
N GLU A 299 -3.14 -10.18 9.97
CA GLU A 299 -2.90 -10.33 11.41
C GLU A 299 -3.97 -9.61 12.24
N THR A 300 -4.42 -8.44 11.79
CA THR A 300 -5.50 -7.67 12.44
C THR A 300 -6.80 -8.45 12.47
N ILE A 301 -7.23 -8.99 11.33
CA ILE A 301 -8.49 -9.75 11.24
C ILE A 301 -8.40 -11.07 12.01
N SER A 302 -7.26 -11.75 11.94
CA SER A 302 -7.00 -12.94 12.75
C SER A 302 -7.13 -12.64 14.26
N LYS A 303 -6.57 -11.52 14.70
CA LYS A 303 -6.62 -11.08 16.10
C LYS A 303 -8.04 -10.69 16.54
N ILE A 304 -8.79 -9.98 15.69
CA ILE A 304 -10.21 -9.66 15.95
C ILE A 304 -11.03 -10.94 16.13
N LYS A 305 -10.88 -11.91 15.22
CA LYS A 305 -11.57 -13.22 15.33
C LYS A 305 -11.18 -13.94 16.62
N GLN A 306 -9.90 -13.94 16.99
CA GLN A 306 -9.43 -14.53 18.25
C GLN A 306 -10.08 -13.87 19.47
N ASN A 307 -10.16 -12.55 19.50
CA ASN A 307 -10.75 -11.80 20.61
C ASN A 307 -12.26 -12.05 20.72
N ILE A 308 -12.97 -12.13 19.60
CA ILE A 308 -14.40 -12.48 19.57
C ILE A 308 -14.60 -13.90 20.10
N TRP A 309 -13.78 -14.86 19.67
CA TRP A 309 -13.82 -16.23 20.18
C TRP A 309 -13.58 -16.31 21.69
N TRP A 310 -12.60 -15.58 22.21
CA TRP A 310 -12.37 -15.49 23.66
C TRP A 310 -13.58 -14.93 24.38
N ALA A 311 -14.11 -13.79 23.92
CA ALA A 311 -15.25 -13.15 24.56
C ALA A 311 -16.49 -14.07 24.59
N ILE A 312 -16.79 -14.76 23.48
CA ILE A 312 -17.89 -15.73 23.42
C ILE A 312 -17.61 -16.93 24.34
N GLY A 313 -16.38 -17.46 24.32
CA GLY A 313 -15.99 -18.60 25.16
C GLY A 313 -16.13 -18.32 26.65
N TYR A 314 -15.71 -17.14 27.11
CA TYR A 314 -15.90 -16.70 28.50
C TYR A 314 -17.38 -16.68 28.90
N ASN A 315 -18.23 -16.03 28.09
CA ASN A 315 -19.66 -15.95 28.37
C ASN A 315 -20.31 -17.34 28.37
N ALA A 316 -20.00 -18.17 27.38
CA ALA A 316 -20.54 -19.53 27.26
C ALA A 316 -20.15 -20.42 28.44
N ALA A 317 -18.93 -20.28 28.98
CA ALA A 317 -18.48 -21.05 30.15
C ALA A 317 -19.11 -20.56 31.46
N LEU A 318 -19.31 -19.24 31.60
CA LEU A 318 -19.79 -18.64 32.84
C LEU A 318 -21.32 -18.63 32.98
N ILE A 319 -22.09 -18.69 31.89
CA ILE A 319 -23.56 -18.76 31.94
C ILE A 319 -24.03 -20.02 32.70
N PRO A 320 -23.55 -21.25 32.44
CA PRO A 320 -23.92 -22.43 33.21
C PRO A 320 -23.56 -22.33 34.70
N ILE A 321 -22.43 -21.69 35.00
CA ILE A 321 -22.00 -21.40 36.37
C ILE A 321 -23.01 -20.49 37.05
N ALA A 322 -23.45 -19.44 36.37
CA ALA A 322 -24.44 -18.52 36.90
C ALA A 322 -25.87 -19.09 36.97
N ALA A 323 -26.17 -20.04 36.10
CA ALA A 323 -27.42 -20.79 36.10
C ALA A 323 -27.48 -21.88 37.19
N GLY A 324 -26.36 -22.16 37.88
CA GLY A 324 -26.35 -23.03 39.07
C GLY A 324 -25.71 -24.40 38.92
N ILE A 325 -24.91 -24.65 37.88
CA ILE A 325 -24.23 -25.95 37.71
C ILE A 325 -23.33 -26.32 38.91
N LEU A 326 -22.88 -25.32 39.68
CA LEU A 326 -22.01 -25.49 40.86
C LEU A 326 -22.79 -25.69 42.18
N ILE A 327 -24.13 -25.59 42.18
CA ILE A 327 -24.94 -25.79 43.39
C ILE A 327 -24.68 -27.12 44.09
N PRO A 328 -24.54 -28.28 43.38
CA PRO A 328 -24.33 -29.56 44.05
C PRO A 328 -23.06 -29.64 44.90
N PHE A 329 -22.08 -28.79 44.62
CA PHE A 329 -20.77 -28.79 45.29
C PHE A 329 -20.66 -27.73 46.39
N PHE A 330 -21.25 -26.55 46.19
CA PHE A 330 -21.06 -25.38 47.06
C PHE A 330 -22.34 -24.93 47.79
N GLY A 331 -23.47 -25.58 47.55
CA GLY A 331 -24.77 -25.20 48.09
C GLY A 331 -25.31 -23.89 47.52
N LEU A 332 -26.46 -23.45 48.04
CA LEU A 332 -27.15 -22.24 47.57
C LEU A 332 -26.44 -20.92 47.95
N SER A 333 -25.49 -20.95 48.87
CA SER A 333 -24.69 -19.79 49.30
C SER A 333 -23.81 -19.21 48.19
N ILE A 334 -23.56 -19.94 47.10
CA ILE A 334 -22.78 -19.45 45.97
C ILE A 334 -23.42 -18.23 45.29
N TYR A 335 -24.76 -18.15 45.29
CA TYR A 335 -25.50 -17.05 44.66
C TYR A 335 -25.30 -15.70 45.31
N SER A 336 -24.92 -15.65 46.59
CA SER A 336 -24.60 -14.40 47.28
C SER A 336 -23.30 -13.76 46.76
N PHE A 337 -22.37 -14.56 46.21
CA PHE A 337 -21.09 -14.09 45.66
C PHE A 337 -21.08 -14.00 44.13
N LEU A 338 -22.03 -14.66 43.48
CA LEU A 338 -22.08 -14.81 42.03
C LEU A 338 -22.14 -13.47 41.25
N PRO A 339 -22.88 -12.44 41.67
CA PRO A 339 -22.85 -11.14 40.98
C PRO A 339 -21.48 -10.46 41.04
N ILE A 340 -20.74 -10.62 42.14
CA ILE A 340 -19.39 -10.05 42.30
C ILE A 340 -18.41 -10.80 41.39
N LEU A 341 -18.48 -12.13 41.36
CA LEU A 341 -17.67 -12.95 40.47
C LEU A 341 -17.99 -12.69 39.00
N ALA A 342 -19.27 -12.52 38.66
CA ALA A 342 -19.71 -12.10 37.34
C ALA A 342 -19.05 -10.76 36.95
N ALA A 343 -19.18 -9.73 37.78
CA ALA A 343 -18.57 -8.43 37.52
C ALA A 343 -17.03 -8.50 37.34
N LEU A 344 -16.34 -9.26 38.20
CA LEU A 344 -14.91 -9.49 38.10
C LEU A 344 -14.53 -10.18 36.78
N ALA A 345 -15.27 -11.23 36.41
CA ALA A 345 -15.04 -11.98 35.18
C ALA A 345 -15.25 -11.12 33.93
N MET A 346 -16.25 -10.24 33.91
CA MET A 346 -16.47 -9.31 32.79
C MET A 346 -15.32 -8.30 32.66
N GLY A 347 -14.79 -7.81 33.79
CA GLY A 347 -13.59 -6.99 33.83
C GLY A 347 -12.37 -7.72 33.28
N MET A 348 -12.14 -8.97 33.73
CA MET A 348 -11.03 -9.82 33.25
C MET A 348 -11.13 -10.17 31.77
N SER A 349 -12.34 -10.45 31.27
CA SER A 349 -12.58 -10.71 29.85
C SER A 349 -12.17 -9.51 29.00
N SER A 350 -12.60 -8.31 29.37
CA SER A 350 -12.26 -7.08 28.66
C SER A 350 -10.76 -6.79 28.69
N THR A 351 -10.10 -6.92 29.85
CA THR A 351 -8.65 -6.70 29.96
C THR A 351 -7.85 -7.74 29.17
N SER A 352 -8.31 -8.99 29.12
CA SER A 352 -7.66 -10.05 28.34
C SER A 352 -7.69 -9.75 26.83
N VAL A 353 -8.81 -9.25 26.30
CA VAL A 353 -8.96 -8.83 24.91
C VAL A 353 -8.02 -7.66 24.57
N VAL A 354 -7.95 -6.66 25.44
CA VAL A 354 -7.04 -5.52 25.27
C VAL A 354 -5.59 -5.99 25.25
N MET A 355 -5.20 -6.81 26.23
CA MET A 355 -3.83 -7.32 26.34
C MET A 355 -3.45 -8.20 25.14
N ASN A 356 -4.37 -9.05 24.67
CA ASN A 356 -4.12 -9.88 23.48
C ASN A 356 -3.97 -9.02 22.22
N SER A 357 -4.75 -7.95 22.09
CA SER A 357 -4.63 -6.99 20.98
C SER A 357 -3.27 -6.30 20.99
N LEU A 358 -2.75 -5.92 22.16
CA LEU A 358 -1.41 -5.32 22.30
C LEU A 358 -0.30 -6.29 21.89
N ARG A 359 -0.44 -7.60 22.15
CA ARG A 359 0.55 -8.62 21.72
C ARG A 359 0.70 -8.72 20.21
N MET A 360 -0.31 -8.30 19.44
CA MET A 360 -0.25 -8.25 17.98
C MET A 360 0.92 -7.37 17.48
N LYS A 361 1.23 -6.29 18.20
CA LYS A 361 2.28 -5.33 17.83
C LYS A 361 3.65 -6.00 17.68
N GLY A 362 4.01 -6.90 18.59
CA GLY A 362 5.28 -7.63 18.51
C GLY A 362 5.35 -8.58 17.32
N ARG A 363 4.26 -9.30 17.04
CA ARG A 363 4.19 -10.25 15.93
C ARG A 363 4.27 -9.56 14.57
N ILE A 364 3.50 -8.50 14.35
CA ILE A 364 3.54 -7.74 13.09
C ILE A 364 4.94 -7.15 12.88
N ARG A 365 5.55 -6.55 13.90
CA ARG A 365 6.92 -6.01 13.80
C ARG A 365 7.95 -7.07 13.44
N HIS A 366 7.83 -8.27 13.99
CA HIS A 366 8.71 -9.38 13.62
C HIS A 366 8.56 -9.75 12.14
N LEU A 367 7.32 -9.96 11.67
CA LEU A 367 7.03 -10.31 10.27
C LEU A 367 7.54 -9.25 9.29
N ILE A 368 7.28 -7.98 9.58
CA ILE A 368 7.79 -6.85 8.79
C ILE A 368 9.32 -6.85 8.79
N LYS A 369 9.96 -7.06 9.94
CA LYS A 369 11.42 -7.10 10.02
C LYS A 369 12.00 -8.25 9.20
N THR A 370 11.41 -9.44 9.27
CA THR A 370 11.84 -10.61 8.49
C THR A 370 11.78 -10.29 6.99
N GLU A 371 10.66 -9.76 6.51
CA GLU A 371 10.54 -9.39 5.10
C GLU A 371 11.45 -8.21 4.73
N SER A 372 11.62 -7.22 5.59
CA SER A 372 12.54 -6.10 5.33
C SER A 372 13.99 -6.56 5.15
N VAL A 373 14.40 -7.57 5.92
CA VAL A 373 15.74 -8.17 5.80
C VAL A 373 15.85 -8.85 4.44
N VAL A 374 14.86 -9.66 4.06
CA VAL A 374 14.83 -10.33 2.76
C VAL A 374 14.89 -9.31 1.61
N LEU A 375 14.06 -8.26 1.68
CA LEU A 375 14.04 -7.16 0.70
C LEU A 375 15.40 -6.46 0.62
N SER A 376 16.11 -6.28 1.74
CA SER A 376 17.43 -5.65 1.79
C SER A 376 18.59 -6.56 1.34
N THR A 377 18.48 -7.88 1.55
CA THR A 377 19.54 -8.83 1.21
C THR A 377 19.58 -9.20 -0.28
N THR A 378 18.50 -8.98 -1.02
CA THR A 378 18.48 -9.03 -2.50
C THR A 378 19.23 -7.88 -3.18
N HIS A 379 19.88 -7.00 -2.41
CA HIS A 379 20.68 -5.86 -2.90
C HIS A 379 22.20 -6.02 -2.72
N LEU A 380 22.68 -7.19 -2.27
CA LEU A 380 24.09 -7.60 -2.29
C LEU A 380 24.28 -8.72 -3.30
#